data_AF-A0A9W6X105-F1
#
_entry.id   AF-A0A9W6X105-F1
#
_cell.length_a   1.000
_cell.length_b   1.000
_cell.length_c   1.000
_cell.angle_alpha   90.00
_cell.angle_beta   90.00
_cell.angle_gamma   90.00
#
_symmetry.space_group_name_H-M   'P 1'
#
loop_
_entity.id
_entity.type
_entity.pdbx_description
1 polymer ?
#
loop_
_entity_poly.entity_id
_entity_poly.type
_entity_poly.pdbx_seq_one_letter_code
_entity_poly.pdbx_strand_id
1 'polypeptide(L)'
;MKFIASISAIIAACALTVSADVSTGPVWGYRANNDSMVHTSKWAEHWEACGGVRQSPIDIVTTAKVGKGKKSPLSFSGRCNQYT
;
A
#
# COMPACT_ATOMS: atom_id res chain seq x y z
N MET A 1 -10.93 -48.83 -42.86
CA MET A 1 -10.88 -48.40 -41.45
C MET A 1 -10.86 -46.88 -41.41
N LYS A 2 -11.98 -46.28 -41.00
CA LYS A 2 -12.13 -44.83 -40.83
C LYS A 2 -12.87 -44.64 -39.50
N PHE A 3 -12.14 -44.27 -38.45
CA PHE A 3 -12.75 -43.78 -37.21
C PHE A 3 -11.87 -42.66 -36.65
N ILE A 4 -12.55 -41.76 -35.98
CA ILE A 4 -12.36 -40.31 -36.02
C ILE A 4 -11.31 -39.86 -35.00
N ALA A 5 -10.52 -38.87 -35.43
CA ALA A 5 -9.51 -38.18 -34.65
C ALA A 5 -10.08 -37.65 -33.32
N SER A 6 -9.41 -37.97 -32.21
CA SER A 6 -9.64 -37.33 -30.92
C SER A 6 -8.45 -36.44 -30.62
N ILE A 7 -8.53 -35.16 -31.01
CA ILE A 7 -7.54 -34.15 -30.64
C ILE A 7 -7.97 -33.64 -29.26
N SER A 8 -7.36 -34.17 -28.21
CA SER A 8 -7.49 -33.64 -26.86
C SER A 8 -6.81 -32.27 -26.80
N ALA A 9 -7.60 -31.20 -26.88
CA ALA A 9 -7.11 -29.85 -26.64
C ALA A 9 -6.77 -29.71 -25.15
N ILE A 10 -5.46 -29.70 -24.83
CA ILE A 10 -4.96 -29.36 -23.50
C ILE A 10 -5.18 -27.86 -23.34
N ILE A 11 -6.26 -27.48 -22.66
CA ILE A 11 -6.47 -26.10 -22.23
C ILE A 11 -5.41 -25.83 -21.15
N ALA A 12 -4.34 -25.14 -21.52
CA ALA A 12 -3.37 -24.60 -20.58
C ALA A 12 -4.09 -23.57 -19.70
N ALA A 13 -4.51 -24.01 -18.52
CA ALA A 13 -4.94 -23.10 -17.45
C ALA A 13 -3.69 -22.38 -16.94
N CYS A 14 -3.36 -21.24 -17.55
CA CYS A 14 -2.53 -20.24 -16.89
C CYS A 14 -3.36 -19.67 -15.73
N ALA A 15 -3.40 -20.39 -14.60
CA ALA A 15 -3.85 -19.82 -13.35
C ALA A 15 -2.89 -18.67 -13.04
N LEU A 16 -3.37 -17.43 -13.18
CA LEU A 16 -2.66 -16.26 -12.69
C LEU A 16 -2.59 -16.40 -11.16
N THR A 17 -1.50 -16.99 -10.67
CA THR A 17 -1.23 -17.07 -9.23
C THR A 17 -0.90 -15.67 -8.74
N VAL A 18 -1.93 -14.92 -8.36
CA VAL A 18 -1.74 -13.71 -7.53
C VAL A 18 -1.29 -14.20 -6.16
N SER A 19 0.03 -14.19 -5.95
CA SER A 19 0.59 -14.37 -4.62
C SER A 19 0.69 -12.99 -4.00
N ALA A 20 0.08 -12.80 -2.81
CA ALA A 20 0.44 -11.67 -1.98
C ALA A 20 1.90 -11.85 -1.58
N ASP A 21 2.73 -10.83 -1.77
CA ASP A 21 4.07 -10.81 -1.19
C ASP A 21 3.90 -10.96 0.34
N VAL A 22 4.28 -12.13 0.86
CA VAL A 22 4.26 -12.36 2.29
C VAL A 22 5.38 -11.50 2.85
N SER A 23 5.03 -10.51 3.67
CA SER A 23 6.01 -9.64 4.30
C SER A 23 7.00 -10.51 5.09
N THR A 24 8.24 -10.59 4.59
CA THR A 24 9.35 -11.31 5.22
C THR A 24 10.02 -10.49 6.32
N GLY A 25 9.53 -9.27 6.57
CA GLY A 25 10.03 -8.36 7.58
C GLY A 25 9.56 -8.73 8.99
N PRO A 26 10.21 -8.16 10.02
CA PRO A 26 9.77 -8.34 11.40
C PRO A 26 8.35 -7.81 11.60
N VAL A 27 7.59 -8.47 12.48
CA VAL A 27 6.25 -8.03 12.87
C VAL A 27 6.34 -6.65 13.51
N TRP A 28 5.56 -5.68 13.05
CA TRP A 28 5.58 -4.30 13.54
C TRP A 28 4.20 -3.83 13.96
N GLY A 29 4.14 -2.89 14.89
CA GLY A 29 2.87 -2.33 15.34
C GLY A 29 3.00 -1.07 16.18
N TYR A 30 1.87 -0.43 16.43
CA TYR A 30 1.77 0.79 17.23
C TYR A 30 1.65 0.53 18.74
N ARG A 31 1.45 -0.72 19.15
CA ARG A 31 1.24 -1.09 20.56
C ARG A 31 2.57 -1.16 21.29
N ALA A 32 2.82 -0.21 22.18
CA ALA A 32 4.02 -0.18 23.00
C ALA A 32 4.11 -1.32 24.04
N ASN A 33 2.97 -1.91 24.39
CA ASN A 33 2.88 -2.97 25.42
C ASN A 33 2.93 -4.38 24.85
N ASN A 34 3.41 -4.56 23.62
CA ASN A 34 3.53 -5.88 23.01
C ASN A 34 4.97 -6.13 22.52
N ASP A 35 5.71 -6.92 23.30
CA ASP A 35 7.12 -7.25 23.02
C ASP A 35 7.32 -8.14 21.79
N SER A 36 6.25 -8.74 21.25
CA SER A 36 6.32 -9.55 20.02
C SER A 36 6.36 -8.70 18.74
N MET A 37 6.29 -7.37 18.84
CA MET A 37 6.23 -6.46 17.70
C MET A 37 7.31 -5.38 17.81
N VAL A 38 7.88 -5.00 16.67
CA VAL A 38 8.75 -3.81 16.58
C VAL A 38 7.88 -2.56 16.79
N HIS A 39 8.11 -1.90 17.91
CA HIS A 39 7.48 -0.63 18.25
C HIS A 39 7.95 0.50 17.33
N THR A 40 7.11 1.53 17.13
CA THR A 40 7.36 2.67 16.24
C THR A 40 8.69 3.38 16.49
N SER A 41 9.12 3.45 17.75
CA SER A 41 10.41 4.05 18.13
C SER A 41 11.64 3.32 17.57
N LYS A 42 11.48 2.07 17.14
CA LYS A 42 12.54 1.22 16.58
C LYS A 42 12.40 0.97 15.08
N TRP A 43 11.39 1.54 14.41
CA TRP A 43 11.20 1.31 12.98
C TRP A 43 12.40 1.74 12.15
N ALA A 44 13.10 2.82 12.53
CA ALA A 44 14.31 3.27 11.85
C ALA A 44 15.48 2.26 11.90
N GLU A 45 15.50 1.36 12.89
CA GLU A 45 16.53 0.31 13.01
C GLU A 45 16.31 -0.84 12.00
N HIS A 46 15.05 -1.06 11.59
CA HIS A 46 14.65 -2.15 10.70
C HIS A 46 14.33 -1.68 9.27
N TRP A 47 13.90 -0.43 9.12
CA TRP A 47 13.52 0.20 7.85
C TRP A 47 14.11 1.61 7.79
N GLU A 48 15.24 1.75 7.08
CA GLU A 48 15.98 3.02 6.95
C GLU A 48 15.07 4.20 6.53
N ALA A 49 14.11 3.94 5.65
CA ALA A 49 13.15 4.93 5.18
C ALA A 49 12.34 5.58 6.32
N CYS A 50 12.09 4.88 7.43
CA CYS A 50 11.37 5.40 8.59
C CYS A 50 12.20 6.37 9.44
N GLY A 51 13.54 6.31 9.35
CA GLY A 51 14.46 7.22 10.05
C GLY A 51 14.78 8.52 9.28
N GLY A 52 14.25 8.68 8.07
CA GLY A 52 14.56 9.83 7.22
C GLY A 52 13.93 11.15 7.70
N VAL A 53 14.50 12.29 7.32
CA VAL A 53 14.06 13.64 7.76
C VAL A 53 12.75 14.14 7.13
N ARG A 54 12.08 13.32 6.31
CA ARG A 54 10.86 13.67 5.56
C ARG A 54 9.70 12.74 5.89
N GLN A 55 9.57 12.36 7.16
CA GLN A 55 8.46 11.54 7.63
C GLN A 55 7.15 12.32 7.77
N SER A 56 6.06 11.56 7.75
CA SER A 56 4.73 11.99 8.22
C SER A 56 4.36 11.16 9.47
N PRO A 57 3.47 11.64 10.36
CA PRO A 57 2.79 12.93 10.32
C PRO A 57 3.66 14.10 10.81
N ILE A 58 3.20 15.32 10.53
CA ILE A 58 3.77 16.57 11.06
C ILE A 58 2.65 17.46 11.62
N ASP A 59 3.02 18.39 12.48
CA ASP A 59 2.14 19.50 12.84
C ASP A 59 2.16 20.58 11.73
N ILE A 60 0.98 20.96 11.24
CA ILE A 60 0.83 21.98 10.19
C ILE A 60 0.53 23.32 10.85
N VAL A 61 1.57 24.12 11.07
CA VAL A 61 1.42 25.48 11.60
C VAL A 61 0.87 26.40 10.50
N THR A 62 -0.37 26.85 10.68
CA THR A 62 -1.02 27.78 9.75
C THR A 62 -0.66 29.23 10.06
N THR A 63 -0.56 30.06 9.03
CA THR A 63 -0.40 31.52 9.19
C THR A 63 -1.43 32.24 8.34
N ALA A 64 -1.75 33.49 8.69
CA ALA A 64 -2.72 34.30 7.93
C ALA A 64 -2.25 34.62 6.50
N LYS A 65 -0.95 34.46 6.20
CA LYS A 65 -0.40 34.68 4.87
C LYS A 65 -0.54 33.42 4.03
N VAL A 66 -1.05 33.57 2.81
CA VAL A 66 -1.10 32.49 1.82
C VAL A 66 0.33 32.06 1.49
N GLY A 67 0.59 30.75 1.54
CA GLY A 67 1.89 30.18 1.18
C GLY A 67 2.27 30.45 -0.28
N LYS A 68 3.55 30.25 -0.63
CA LYS A 68 4.08 30.50 -2.00
C LYS A 68 3.54 29.55 -3.08
N GLY A 69 2.71 28.58 -2.71
CA GLY A 69 2.14 27.61 -3.65
C GLY A 69 1.02 28.22 -4.48
N LYS A 70 0.98 27.88 -5.78
CA LYS A 70 -0.19 28.16 -6.62
C LYS A 70 -1.35 27.29 -6.16
N LYS A 71 -2.54 27.88 -6.02
CA LYS A 71 -3.76 27.09 -5.78
C LYS A 71 -4.04 26.23 -7.01
N SER A 72 -3.94 24.92 -6.85
CA SER A 72 -4.38 23.94 -7.83
C SER A 72 -5.64 23.29 -7.29
N PRO A 73 -6.83 23.53 -7.88
CA PRO A 73 -8.05 22.89 -7.45
C PRO A 73 -7.92 21.36 -7.53
N LEU A 74 -8.36 20.66 -6.48
CA LEU A 74 -8.46 19.21 -6.51
C LEU A 74 -9.65 18.82 -7.39
N SER A 75 -9.42 17.92 -8.34
CA SER A 75 -10.49 17.31 -9.13
C SER A 75 -10.84 15.96 -8.50
N PHE A 76 -12.01 15.86 -7.89
CA PHE A 76 -12.53 14.60 -7.37
C PHE A 76 -13.30 13.88 -8.48
N SER A 77 -13.14 12.56 -8.55
CA SER A 77 -13.90 11.70 -9.46
C SER A 77 -14.31 10.42 -8.72
N GLY A 78 -15.28 9.68 -9.27
CA GLY A 78 -15.87 8.50 -8.64
C GLY A 78 -17.31 8.70 -8.19
N ARG A 79 -17.90 7.68 -7.56
CA ARG A 79 -19.28 7.73 -7.05
C ARG A 79 -19.26 8.27 -5.62
N CYS A 80 -19.51 9.57 -5.47
CA CYS A 80 -19.83 10.16 -4.17
C CYS A 80 -21.31 9.91 -3.90
N ASN A 81 -21.67 8.80 -3.25
CA ASN A 81 -23.06 8.57 -2.91
C ASN A 81 -23.56 9.44 -1.75
N GLN A 82 -22.72 10.00 -0.88
CA GLN A 82 -23.17 10.90 0.20
C GLN A 82 -22.06 11.84 0.70
N TYR A 83 -22.05 13.09 0.25
CA TYR A 83 -21.54 14.23 1.01
C TYR A 83 -22.41 15.44 0.63
N THR A 84 -23.62 15.46 1.18
CA THR A 84 -24.48 16.66 1.19
C THR A 84 -24.08 17.57 2.34
#